data_AF-A0AAP2E4F5-F1
#
_entry.id   AF-A0AAP2E4F5-F1
#
_cell.length_a   1.000
_cell.length_b   1.000
_cell.length_c   1.000
_cell.angle_alpha   90.00
_cell.angle_beta   90.00
_cell.angle_gamma   90.00
#
_symmetry.space_group_name_H-M   'P 1'
#
loop_
_entity.id
_entity.type
_entity.pdbx_description
1 polymer ?
#
loop_
_entity_poly.entity_id
_entity_poly.type
_entity_poly.pdbx_seq_one_letter_code
_entity_poly.pdbx_strand_id
1 'polypeptide(L)'
;MALRTFVKVGSITNLSDARYCAGMGADLLGFGAVSGHENHITPKQFQEIRGWVTGPQIVAELYGMSDAAEWPGIQEEYRPDLVELGLRELTILSREPSLPYILALAPGEQIPLGSNPAYVLIDPDDPALLQLTTKYPVLVMVQQTSLVQSLLDGGGIRGLALQGGQEDRPGLRDYNELGEILEMLDTD
;
A
#
# COMPACT_ATOMS: atom_id res chain seq x y z
N MET A 1 15.37 -7.43 -12.30
CA MET A 1 13.97 -7.44 -11.87
C MET A 1 13.45 -6.03 -11.83
N ALA A 2 12.92 -5.60 -12.97
CA ALA A 2 12.04 -4.45 -13.06
C ALA A 2 10.63 -5.02 -13.34
N LEU A 3 9.62 -4.52 -12.64
CA LEU A 3 8.24 -4.90 -12.91
C LEU A 3 7.68 -4.04 -14.05
N ARG A 4 6.71 -4.57 -14.80
CA ARG A 4 6.03 -3.92 -15.93
C ARG A 4 5.31 -2.63 -15.54
N THR A 5 4.98 -2.48 -14.26
CA THR A 5 4.20 -1.37 -13.72
C THR A 5 4.70 -1.01 -12.32
N PHE A 6 4.24 0.12 -11.81
CA PHE A 6 4.49 0.50 -10.42
C PHE A 6 3.72 -0.43 -9.48
N VAL A 7 4.36 -0.97 -8.44
CA VAL A 7 3.75 -1.92 -7.52
C VAL A 7 3.89 -1.47 -6.07
N LYS A 8 2.75 -1.33 -5.41
CA LYS A 8 2.67 -1.29 -3.94
C LYS A 8 2.31 -2.67 -3.42
N VAL A 9 2.95 -3.14 -2.36
CA VAL A 9 2.46 -4.27 -1.55
C VAL A 9 2.19 -3.79 -0.12
N GLY A 10 0.92 -3.74 0.28
CA GLY A 10 0.48 -3.31 1.61
C GLY A 10 0.38 -4.45 2.62
N SER A 11 0.00 -4.15 3.87
CA SER A 11 -0.27 -5.14 4.91
C SER A 11 0.88 -6.15 5.16
N ILE A 12 2.13 -5.73 5.03
CA ILE A 12 3.29 -6.61 5.27
C ILE A 12 3.44 -6.88 6.78
N THR A 13 3.36 -8.15 7.17
CA THR A 13 3.43 -8.59 8.57
C THR A 13 4.65 -9.46 8.90
N ASN A 14 5.40 -9.92 7.89
CA ASN A 14 6.50 -10.86 8.06
C ASN A 14 7.70 -10.53 7.14
N LEU A 15 8.88 -11.05 7.51
CA LEU A 15 10.13 -10.80 6.78
C LEU A 15 10.18 -11.51 5.42
N SER A 16 9.55 -12.67 5.29
CA SER A 16 9.56 -13.49 4.06
C SER A 16 8.92 -12.73 2.91
N ASP A 17 7.71 -12.21 3.12
CA ASP A 17 6.96 -11.42 2.15
C ASP A 17 7.69 -10.13 1.82
N ALA A 18 8.19 -9.42 2.84
CA ALA A 18 8.91 -8.17 2.64
C ALA A 18 10.15 -8.36 1.73
N ARG A 19 10.94 -9.41 1.97
CA ARG A 19 12.12 -9.72 1.15
C ARG A 19 11.75 -10.21 -0.24
N TYR A 20 10.70 -11.03 -0.35
CA TYR A 20 10.24 -11.53 -1.64
C TYR A 20 9.76 -10.36 -2.52
N CYS A 21 8.86 -9.52 -2.00
CA CYS A 21 8.34 -8.37 -2.74
C CYS A 21 9.44 -7.36 -3.11
N ALA A 22 10.38 -7.09 -2.20
CA ALA A 22 11.53 -6.25 -2.50
C ALA A 22 12.46 -6.87 -3.56
N GLY A 23 12.68 -8.18 -3.49
CA GLY A 23 13.48 -8.93 -4.47
C GLY A 23 12.87 -8.93 -5.86
N MET A 24 11.53 -9.02 -5.95
CA MET A 24 10.78 -8.90 -7.20
C MET A 24 10.74 -7.48 -7.76
N GLY A 25 11.15 -6.47 -6.98
CA GLY A 25 11.23 -5.08 -7.43
C GLY A 25 9.96 -4.26 -7.16
N ALA A 26 9.21 -4.57 -6.09
CA ALA A 26 8.13 -3.70 -5.64
C ALA A 26 8.63 -2.28 -5.31
N ASP A 27 7.86 -1.25 -5.66
CA ASP A 27 8.22 0.15 -5.42
C ASP A 27 7.92 0.58 -3.99
N LEU A 28 6.81 0.12 -3.42
CA LEU A 28 6.33 0.51 -2.10
C LEU A 28 6.00 -0.73 -1.25
N LEU A 29 6.40 -0.72 0.02
CA LEU A 29 5.95 -1.68 1.03
C LEU A 29 5.17 -0.97 2.15
N GLY A 30 3.96 -1.43 2.40
CA GLY A 30 3.06 -0.90 3.43
C GLY A 30 3.04 -1.72 4.70
N PHE A 31 3.04 -1.02 5.83
CA PHE A 31 3.07 -1.60 7.18
C PHE A 31 2.00 -0.95 8.06
N GLY A 32 1.14 -1.77 8.67
CA GLY A 32 0.11 -1.32 9.61
C GLY A 32 0.72 -0.71 10.87
N ALA A 33 0.68 0.62 10.99
CA ALA A 33 1.38 1.33 12.06
C ALA A 33 0.51 1.62 13.29
N VAL A 34 -0.82 1.50 13.17
CA VAL A 34 -1.76 1.80 14.26
C VAL A 34 -1.92 0.59 15.17
N SER A 35 -1.66 0.78 16.46
CA SER A 35 -1.73 -0.29 17.44
C SER A 35 -3.16 -0.79 17.67
N GLY A 36 -3.34 -2.10 17.81
CA GLY A 36 -4.63 -2.72 18.07
C GLY A 36 -5.53 -2.92 16.84
N HIS A 37 -5.04 -2.58 15.64
CA HIS A 37 -5.73 -2.80 14.38
C HIS A 37 -5.19 -4.01 13.62
N GLU A 38 -5.96 -4.46 12.62
CA GLU A 38 -5.58 -5.57 11.77
C GLU A 38 -4.26 -5.30 11.05
N ASN A 39 -3.44 -6.34 10.88
CA ASN A 39 -2.11 -6.27 10.25
C ASN A 39 -1.14 -5.28 10.92
N HIS A 40 -1.42 -4.87 12.17
CA HIS A 40 -0.48 -4.07 12.95
C HIS A 40 0.85 -4.82 13.13
N ILE A 41 1.93 -4.16 12.76
CA ILE A 41 3.29 -4.62 13.04
C ILE A 41 3.88 -3.76 14.13
N THR A 42 4.43 -4.37 15.19
CA THR A 42 5.04 -3.55 16.26
C THR A 42 6.29 -2.84 15.74
N PRO A 43 6.69 -1.70 16.33
CA PRO A 43 7.93 -1.00 15.95
C PRO A 43 9.15 -1.91 15.94
N LYS A 44 9.24 -2.83 16.91
CA LYS A 44 10.32 -3.81 16.98
C LYS A 44 10.34 -4.75 15.77
N GLN A 45 9.20 -5.38 15.45
CA GLN A 45 9.09 -6.26 14.29
C GLN A 45 9.36 -5.50 12.99
N PHE A 46 8.86 -4.27 12.87
CA PHE A 46 9.12 -3.42 11.72
C PHE A 46 10.61 -3.14 11.54
N GLN A 47 11.33 -2.77 12.62
CA GLN A 47 12.78 -2.52 12.55
C GLN A 47 13.57 -3.79 12.19
N GLU A 48 13.14 -4.95 12.68
CA GLU A 48 13.69 -6.24 12.26
C GLU A 48 13.52 -6.43 10.75
N ILE A 49 12.32 -6.20 10.18
CA ILE A 49 12.09 -6.32 8.73
C ILE A 49 12.88 -5.29 7.94
N ARG A 50 12.84 -4.02 8.34
CA ARG A 50 13.49 -2.89 7.65
C ARG A 50 14.99 -3.12 7.47
N GLY A 51 15.65 -3.76 8.44
CA GLY A 51 17.08 -4.07 8.37
C GLY A 51 17.50 -5.04 7.25
N TRP A 52 16.55 -5.79 6.69
CA TRP A 52 16.80 -6.80 5.65
C TRP A 52 16.24 -6.44 4.27
N VAL A 53 15.55 -5.32 4.16
CA VAL A 53 14.87 -4.89 2.95
C VAL A 53 15.57 -3.66 2.37
N THR A 54 15.76 -3.66 1.05
CA THR A 54 16.35 -2.53 0.31
C THR A 54 15.65 -2.43 -1.04
N GLY A 55 15.44 -1.21 -1.53
CA GLY A 55 14.77 -0.95 -2.80
C GLY A 55 13.44 -0.20 -2.61
N PRO A 56 12.40 -0.86 -2.07
CA PRO A 56 11.10 -0.24 -1.89
C PRO A 56 11.13 0.93 -0.89
N GLN A 57 10.30 1.95 -1.14
CA GLN A 57 10.00 2.97 -0.13
C GLN A 57 9.01 2.42 0.90
N ILE A 58 9.09 2.95 2.12
CA ILE A 58 8.27 2.50 3.24
C ILE A 58 7.01 3.37 3.36
N VAL A 59 5.86 2.70 3.41
CA VAL A 59 4.55 3.32 3.64
C VAL A 59 4.05 2.97 5.05
N ALA A 60 3.74 3.98 5.86
CA ALA A 60 3.01 3.76 7.11
C ALA A 60 1.50 3.79 6.83
N GLU A 61 0.81 2.66 7.07
CA GLU A 61 -0.64 2.52 6.90
C GLU A 61 -1.33 2.91 8.21
N LEU A 62 -2.14 3.97 8.18
CA LEU A 62 -2.75 4.61 9.36
C LEU A 62 -4.19 4.18 9.63
N TYR A 63 -4.69 3.14 8.96
CA TYR A 63 -6.07 2.68 9.12
C TYR A 63 -6.42 2.42 10.57
N GLY A 64 -7.51 3.04 11.04
CA GLY A 64 -8.00 2.87 12.40
C GLY A 64 -7.51 3.90 13.40
N MET A 65 -6.50 4.72 13.06
CA MET A 65 -6.01 5.81 13.91
C MET A 65 -7.19 6.65 14.40
N SER A 66 -7.21 6.96 15.70
CA SER A 66 -8.36 7.59 16.34
C SER A 66 -8.01 8.94 16.96
N ASP A 67 -6.72 9.18 17.22
CA ASP A 67 -6.20 10.42 17.76
C ASP A 67 -4.98 10.88 16.93
N ALA A 68 -4.97 12.15 16.50
CA ALA A 68 -3.85 12.73 15.78
C ALA A 68 -2.57 12.79 16.62
N ALA A 69 -2.66 12.68 17.96
CA ALA A 69 -1.51 12.58 18.84
C ALA A 69 -0.71 11.25 18.67
N GLU A 70 -1.27 10.25 17.99
CA GLU A 70 -0.58 9.00 17.65
C GLU A 70 0.49 9.22 16.55
N TRP A 71 0.27 10.18 15.66
CA TRP A 71 1.09 10.40 14.46
C TRP A 71 2.58 10.70 14.74
N PRO A 72 2.95 11.59 15.68
CA PRO A 72 4.36 11.85 15.98
C PRO A 72 5.14 10.60 16.41
N GLY A 73 4.52 9.71 17.20
CA GLY A 73 5.13 8.45 17.61
C GLY A 73 5.35 7.51 16.43
N ILE A 74 4.34 7.36 15.58
CA ILE A 74 4.43 6.56 14.35
C ILE A 74 5.53 7.11 13.42
N GLN A 75 5.63 8.44 13.25
CA GLN A 75 6.70 9.04 12.44
C GLN A 75 8.09 8.69 12.96
N GLU A 76 8.29 8.77 14.28
CA GLU A 76 9.59 8.53 14.89
C GLU A 76 9.99 7.04 14.80
N GLU A 77 9.05 6.15 15.09
CA GLU A 77 9.28 4.71 15.19
C GLU A 77 9.43 4.03 13.82
N TYR A 78 8.61 4.42 12.84
CA TYR A 78 8.59 3.77 11.53
C TYR A 78 9.42 4.51 10.49
N ARG A 79 9.65 5.82 10.67
CA ARG A 79 10.33 6.70 9.70
C ARG A 79 9.86 6.43 8.26
N PRO A 80 8.56 6.54 7.98
CA PRO A 80 8.03 6.22 6.67
C PRO A 80 8.45 7.27 5.64
N ASP A 81 8.54 6.84 4.39
CA ASP A 81 8.74 7.73 3.23
C ASP A 81 7.39 8.30 2.75
N LEU A 82 6.31 7.50 2.88
CA LEU A 82 4.94 7.87 2.55
C LEU A 82 3.96 7.45 3.65
N VAL A 83 2.80 8.09 3.68
CA VAL A 83 1.69 7.72 4.55
C VAL A 83 0.54 7.19 3.71
N GLU A 84 -0.14 6.14 4.16
CA GLU A 84 -1.40 5.70 3.56
C GLU A 84 -2.53 5.81 4.58
N LEU A 85 -3.65 6.39 4.16
CA LEU A 85 -4.77 6.68 5.04
C LEU A 85 -6.08 6.82 4.25
N GLY A 86 -7.21 6.59 4.91
CA GLY A 86 -8.54 6.87 4.38
C GLY A 86 -9.02 8.29 4.67
N LEU A 87 -10.21 8.65 4.17
CA LEU A 87 -10.81 9.97 4.44
C LEU A 87 -11.04 10.24 5.94
N ARG A 88 -11.37 9.20 6.71
CA ARG A 88 -11.57 9.29 8.15
C ARG A 88 -10.29 9.74 8.85
N GLU A 89 -9.19 9.04 8.60
CA GLU A 89 -7.88 9.35 9.19
C GLU A 89 -7.35 10.72 8.72
N LEU A 90 -7.59 11.09 7.45
CA LEU A 90 -7.26 12.43 6.95
C LEU A 90 -7.96 13.52 7.75
N THR A 91 -9.25 13.29 8.06
CA THR A 91 -10.04 14.21 8.88
C THR A 91 -9.50 14.29 10.31
N ILE A 92 -9.09 13.16 10.89
CA ILE A 92 -8.51 13.10 12.24
C ILE A 92 -7.22 13.93 12.31
N LEU A 93 -6.33 13.82 11.33
CA LEU A 93 -5.10 14.63 11.27
C LEU A 93 -5.37 16.14 11.20
N SER A 94 -6.58 16.55 10.80
CA SER A 94 -7.03 17.95 10.65
C SER A 94 -6.23 18.79 9.64
N ARG A 95 -5.19 18.22 9.03
CA ARG A 95 -4.34 18.80 7.99
C ARG A 95 -3.67 17.66 7.21
N GLU A 96 -3.20 17.95 6.00
CA GLU A 96 -2.42 16.99 5.24
C GLU A 96 -1.12 16.61 5.98
N PRO A 97 -0.68 15.35 5.87
CA PRO A 97 0.64 14.94 6.34
C PRO A 97 1.73 15.79 5.68
N SER A 98 2.81 16.07 6.41
CA SER A 98 3.99 16.72 5.82
C SER A 98 4.75 15.83 4.83
N LEU A 99 4.48 14.52 4.87
CA LEU A 99 5.01 13.52 3.95
C LEU A 99 4.06 13.35 2.76
N PRO A 100 4.55 12.90 1.60
CA PRO A 100 3.67 12.43 0.52
C PRO A 100 2.73 11.35 1.05
N TYR A 101 1.48 11.36 0.61
CA TYR A 101 0.49 10.41 1.10
C TYR A 101 -0.34 9.77 -0.02
N ILE A 102 -0.74 8.53 0.25
CA ILE A 102 -1.67 7.74 -0.53
C ILE A 102 -3.04 7.92 0.13
N LEU A 103 -4.01 8.38 -0.65
CA LEU A 103 -5.38 8.49 -0.18
C LEU A 103 -6.18 7.28 -0.66
N ALA A 104 -6.54 6.40 0.26
CA ALA A 104 -7.41 5.27 -0.01
C ALA A 104 -8.88 5.70 0.03
N LEU A 105 -9.63 5.35 -1.01
CA LEU A 105 -11.04 5.66 -1.14
C LEU A 105 -11.88 4.39 -0.97
N ALA A 106 -12.87 4.46 -0.08
CA ALA A 106 -13.94 3.48 -0.06
C ALA A 106 -14.92 3.73 -1.23
N PRO A 107 -15.75 2.73 -1.61
CA PRO A 107 -16.64 2.85 -2.75
C PRO A 107 -17.53 4.10 -2.72
N GLY A 108 -17.43 4.92 -3.76
CA GLY A 108 -18.21 6.15 -3.92
C GLY A 108 -17.74 7.36 -3.11
N GLU A 109 -16.62 7.25 -2.39
CA GLU A 109 -16.00 8.39 -1.72
C GLU A 109 -15.40 9.38 -2.72
N GLN A 110 -15.36 10.66 -2.33
CA GLN A 110 -14.80 11.73 -3.13
C GLN A 110 -13.60 12.34 -2.44
N ILE A 111 -12.56 12.65 -3.21
CA ILE A 111 -11.38 13.35 -2.71
C ILE A 111 -11.80 14.76 -2.26
N PRO A 112 -11.50 15.17 -1.02
CA PRO A 112 -11.86 16.50 -0.52
C PRO A 112 -11.22 17.60 -1.36
N LEU A 113 -11.92 18.72 -1.50
CA LEU A 113 -11.43 19.86 -2.28
C LEU A 113 -10.14 20.40 -1.65
N GLY A 114 -9.12 20.59 -2.48
CA GLY A 114 -7.81 21.10 -2.05
C GLY A 114 -6.85 19.99 -1.60
N SER A 115 -7.32 18.75 -1.46
CA SER A 115 -6.42 17.61 -1.20
C SER A 115 -5.56 17.30 -2.41
N ASN A 116 -4.27 17.05 -2.20
CA ASN A 116 -3.33 16.72 -3.27
C ASN A 116 -2.51 15.45 -2.94
N PRO A 117 -3.14 14.27 -2.96
CA PRO A 117 -2.45 13.03 -2.66
C PRO A 117 -1.39 12.70 -3.72
N ALA A 118 -0.29 12.08 -3.28
CA ALA A 118 0.74 11.59 -4.19
C ALA A 118 0.21 10.43 -5.05
N TYR A 119 -0.65 9.59 -4.45
CA TYR A 119 -1.37 8.53 -5.14
C TYR A 119 -2.79 8.40 -4.60
N VAL A 120 -3.71 7.98 -5.44
CA VAL A 120 -5.06 7.56 -5.03
C VAL A 120 -5.13 6.05 -5.08
N LEU A 121 -5.53 5.40 -3.99
CA LEU A 121 -5.74 3.96 -3.92
C LEU A 121 -7.23 3.66 -4.02
N ILE A 122 -7.63 2.81 -4.96
CA ILE A 122 -9.04 2.54 -5.26
C ILE A 122 -9.28 1.11 -5.73
N ASP A 123 -10.50 0.61 -5.52
CA ASP A 123 -10.98 -0.65 -6.07
C ASP A 123 -11.15 -0.59 -7.61
N PRO A 124 -10.92 -1.72 -8.31
CA PRO A 124 -11.04 -1.80 -9.76
C PRO A 124 -12.47 -1.58 -10.26
N ASP A 125 -13.46 -1.87 -9.42
CA ASP A 125 -14.89 -1.77 -9.74
C ASP A 125 -15.51 -0.40 -9.37
N ASP A 126 -14.73 0.53 -8.80
CA ASP A 126 -15.26 1.83 -8.42
C ASP A 126 -15.58 2.69 -9.67
N PRO A 127 -16.80 3.25 -9.78
CA PRO A 127 -17.21 4.04 -10.94
C PRO A 127 -16.38 5.32 -11.15
N ALA A 128 -15.68 5.81 -10.13
CA ALA A 128 -14.82 6.98 -10.21
C ALA A 128 -13.44 6.68 -10.81
N LEU A 129 -13.04 5.40 -10.95
CA LEU A 129 -11.70 5.00 -11.41
C LEU A 129 -11.26 5.74 -12.68
N LEU A 130 -12.07 5.69 -13.75
CA LEU A 130 -11.75 6.34 -15.02
C LEU A 130 -11.66 7.87 -14.92
N GLN A 131 -12.44 8.49 -14.02
CA GLN A 131 -12.36 9.93 -13.81
C GLN A 131 -11.09 10.29 -13.05
N LEU A 132 -10.71 9.50 -12.05
CA LEU A 132 -9.57 9.75 -11.18
C LEU A 132 -8.24 9.61 -11.92
N THR A 133 -8.11 8.66 -12.85
CA THR A 133 -6.90 8.49 -13.67
C THR A 133 -6.58 9.70 -14.54
N THR A 134 -7.57 10.56 -14.85
CA THR A 134 -7.33 11.81 -15.59
C THR A 134 -6.72 12.93 -14.75
N LYS A 135 -6.73 12.80 -13.42
CA LYS A 135 -6.35 13.86 -12.48
C LYS A 135 -5.24 13.47 -11.51
N TYR A 136 -5.16 12.20 -11.15
CA TYR A 136 -4.27 11.70 -10.10
C TYR A 136 -3.51 10.45 -10.57
N PRO A 137 -2.31 10.19 -10.02
CA PRO A 137 -1.69 8.89 -10.12
C PRO A 137 -2.50 7.84 -9.34
N VAL A 138 -3.17 6.93 -10.05
CA VAL A 138 -4.05 5.93 -9.41
C VAL A 138 -3.35 4.59 -9.26
N LEU A 139 -3.38 4.04 -8.05
CA LEU A 139 -3.05 2.65 -7.74
C LEU A 139 -4.36 1.86 -7.61
N VAL A 140 -4.47 0.75 -8.32
CA VAL A 140 -5.66 -0.11 -8.27
C VAL A 140 -5.40 -1.33 -7.42
N MET A 141 -6.30 -1.62 -6.47
CA MET A 141 -6.22 -2.81 -5.62
C MET A 141 -6.47 -4.07 -6.44
N VAL A 142 -5.55 -5.02 -6.39
CA VAL A 142 -5.67 -6.31 -7.08
C VAL A 142 -5.38 -7.43 -6.11
N GLN A 143 -6.32 -8.36 -6.03
CA GLN A 143 -6.17 -9.61 -5.29
C GLN A 143 -6.08 -10.79 -6.24
N GLN A 144 -6.85 -10.77 -7.34
CA GLN A 144 -6.95 -11.88 -8.29
C GLN A 144 -6.11 -11.65 -9.55
N THR A 145 -5.38 -12.69 -9.98
CA THR A 145 -4.58 -12.70 -11.22
C THR A 145 -5.41 -12.40 -12.47
N SER A 146 -6.68 -12.77 -12.48
CA SER A 146 -7.63 -12.58 -13.59
C SER A 146 -7.83 -11.12 -13.98
N LEU A 147 -7.60 -10.18 -13.05
CA LEU A 147 -7.79 -8.74 -13.27
C LEU A 147 -6.53 -8.03 -13.76
N VAL A 148 -5.35 -8.64 -13.61
CA VAL A 148 -4.07 -7.98 -13.87
C VAL A 148 -3.98 -7.51 -15.32
N GLN A 149 -4.23 -8.41 -16.28
CA GLN A 149 -4.04 -8.09 -17.69
C GLN A 149 -5.03 -7.02 -18.18
N SER A 150 -6.29 -7.10 -17.76
CA SER A 150 -7.31 -6.11 -18.16
C SER A 150 -7.00 -4.71 -17.62
N LEU A 151 -6.49 -4.61 -16.39
CA LEU A 151 -6.08 -3.35 -15.78
C LEU A 151 -4.85 -2.74 -16.47
N LEU A 152 -3.87 -3.57 -16.84
CA LEU A 152 -2.69 -3.11 -17.58
C LEU A 152 -3.04 -2.65 -19.00
N ASP A 153 -3.90 -3.39 -19.69
CA ASP A 153 -4.33 -3.07 -21.06
C ASP A 153 -5.26 -1.85 -21.12
N GLY A 154 -6.06 -1.62 -20.07
CA GLY A 154 -6.96 -0.46 -19.97
C GLY A 154 -6.22 0.88 -19.92
N GLY A 155 -4.99 0.88 -19.40
CA GLY A 155 -4.14 2.07 -19.29
C GLY A 155 -4.65 3.13 -18.30
N GLY A 156 -3.89 4.21 -18.14
CA GLY A 156 -4.24 5.36 -17.31
C GLY A 156 -4.00 5.19 -15.80
N ILE A 157 -3.93 3.96 -15.30
CA ILE A 157 -3.48 3.71 -13.93
C ILE A 157 -1.97 3.93 -13.82
N ARG A 158 -1.53 4.36 -12.63
CA ARG A 158 -0.11 4.47 -12.32
C ARG A 158 0.51 3.12 -11.99
N GLY A 159 -0.24 2.25 -11.32
CA GLY A 159 0.28 1.02 -10.76
C GLY A 159 -0.78 0.11 -10.16
N LEU A 160 -0.33 -1.03 -9.67
CA LEU A 160 -1.15 -1.99 -8.94
C LEU A 160 -0.77 -1.95 -7.46
N ALA A 161 -1.78 -2.13 -6.60
CA ALA A 161 -1.62 -2.32 -5.18
C ALA A 161 -2.06 -3.73 -4.80
N LEU A 162 -1.13 -4.49 -4.24
CA LEU A 162 -1.32 -5.85 -3.76
C LEU A 162 -1.33 -5.85 -2.23
N GLN A 163 -1.80 -6.94 -1.62
CA GLN A 163 -1.72 -7.14 -0.18
C GLN A 163 -0.76 -8.28 0.14
N GLY A 164 0.04 -8.08 1.19
CA GLY A 164 0.76 -9.15 1.87
C GLY A 164 -0.22 -10.18 2.41
N GLY A 165 0.19 -11.45 2.42
CA GLY A 165 -0.62 -12.50 3.00
C GLY A 165 -0.52 -12.50 4.53
N GLN A 166 -1.55 -13.00 5.20
CA GLN A 166 -1.37 -13.48 6.57
C GLN A 166 -0.65 -14.84 6.53
N GLU A 167 0.48 -14.95 7.23
CA GLU A 167 1.14 -16.23 7.46
C GLU A 167 0.46 -16.92 8.66
N ASP A 168 -0.21 -18.05 8.44
CA ASP A 168 -0.72 -18.88 9.55
C ASP A 168 0.43 -19.40 10.43
N ARG A 169 1.58 -19.69 9.81
CA ARG A 169 2.86 -20.05 10.46
C ARG A 169 4.02 -19.60 9.57
N PRO A 170 5.20 -19.25 10.15
CA PRO A 170 6.38 -18.92 9.37
C PRO A 170 6.70 -20.00 8.33
N GLY A 171 6.66 -19.64 7.05
CA GLY A 171 6.96 -20.54 5.94
C GLY A 171 5.84 -21.51 5.50
N LEU A 172 4.60 -21.37 6.01
CA LEU A 172 3.42 -22.07 5.49
C LEU A 172 2.50 -21.06 4.80
N ARG A 173 2.44 -21.11 3.47
CA ARG A 173 1.65 -20.21 2.63
C ARG A 173 0.62 -21.04 1.87
N ASP A 174 -0.65 -20.62 1.89
CA ASP A 174 -1.54 -20.98 0.79
C ASP A 174 -1.04 -20.26 -0.45
N TYR A 175 -0.92 -20.97 -1.57
CA TYR A 175 -0.30 -20.51 -2.82
C TYR A 175 -0.86 -19.14 -3.20
N ASN A 176 -0.01 -18.13 -2.97
CA ASN A 176 -0.44 -16.78 -2.66
C ASN A 176 -0.54 -16.01 -3.97
N GLU A 177 -1.75 -15.57 -4.36
CA GLU A 177 -1.99 -14.80 -5.59
C GLU A 177 -0.99 -13.63 -5.74
N LEU A 178 -0.49 -13.07 -4.62
CA LEU A 178 0.61 -12.09 -4.60
C LEU A 178 1.86 -12.55 -5.40
N GLY A 179 2.33 -13.78 -5.19
CA GLY A 179 3.50 -14.30 -5.90
C GLY A 179 3.24 -14.46 -7.40
N GLU A 180 2.10 -15.05 -7.74
CA GLU A 180 1.68 -15.24 -9.14
C GLU A 180 1.53 -13.90 -9.87
N ILE A 181 0.92 -12.90 -9.22
CA ILE A 181 0.79 -11.55 -9.79
C ILE A 181 2.17 -10.91 -9.97
N LEU A 182 3.07 -10.99 -8.98
CA LEU A 182 4.42 -10.42 -9.11
C LEU A 182 5.21 -11.08 -10.24
N GLU A 183 5.09 -12.40 -10.41
CA GLU A 183 5.70 -13.13 -11.53
C GLU A 183 5.08 -12.73 -12.89
N MET A 184 3.77 -12.54 -12.97
CA MET A 184 3.12 -12.01 -14.18
C MET A 184 3.62 -10.61 -14.57
N LEU A 185 3.99 -9.80 -13.57
CA LEU A 185 4.51 -8.45 -13.74
C LEU A 185 6.00 -8.41 -14.03
N ASP A 186 6.73 -9.52 -13.93
CA ASP A 186 8.16 -9.54 -14.22
C ASP A 186 8.42 -9.31 -15.72
N THR A 187 9.55 -8.68 -16.01
CA THR A 187 10.01 -8.36 -17.37
C THR A 187 11.25 -9.16 -17.78
N ASP A 188 11.85 -9.90 -16.84
CA ASP A 188 12.99 -10.79 -17.08
C ASP A 188 12.56 -12.18 -17.61
#